data_AF-A0A9E5BI68-F1
#
_entry.id   AF-A0A9E5BI68-F1
#
_cell.length_a   1.000
_cell.length_b   1.000
_cell.length_c   1.000
_cell.angle_alpha   90.00
_cell.angle_beta   90.00
_cell.angle_gamma   90.00
#
_symmetry.space_group_name_H-M   'P 1'
#
loop_
_entity.id
_entity.type
_entity.pdbx_description
1 polymer ?
#
loop_
_entity_poly.entity_id
_entity_poly.type
_entity_poly.pdbx_seq_one_letter_code
_entity_poly.pdbx_strand_id
1 'polypeptide(L)'
;MVLCVLGTGLLWAGWYGFNAGSALAADGIAVQSFLTTTLGAAAATLAWAVVEIFHRGKPSVLGLCSGAIAGLATITNAAGFVSTGSAVLIGVLAGVLSYAACSYLKSKLKYDDALDTFGVHGVGGTIGATATALLVCPQVNPATEGIVSSVIKGQLVAMGVCILLSIV
;
A
#
# COMPACT_ATOMS: atom_id res chain seq x y z
N MET A 1 3.85 -0.14 -23.47
CA MET A 1 4.14 0.33 -22.10
C MET A 1 3.74 1.78 -21.84
N VAL A 2 3.67 2.67 -22.84
CA VAL A 2 3.26 4.09 -22.65
C VAL A 2 1.92 4.24 -21.91
N LEU A 3 0.88 3.50 -22.31
CA LEU A 3 -0.43 3.55 -21.65
C LEU A 3 -0.40 3.09 -20.17
N CYS A 4 0.49 2.15 -19.83
CA CYS A 4 0.65 1.69 -18.45
C CYS A 4 1.28 2.78 -17.58
N VAL A 5 2.31 3.47 -18.09
CA VAL A 5 2.94 4.61 -17.39
C VAL A 5 1.93 5.75 -17.22
N LEU A 6 1.18 6.09 -18.27
CA LEU A 6 0.10 7.09 -18.20
C LEU A 6 -0.93 6.70 -17.13
N GLY A 7 -1.42 5.46 -17.17
CA GLY A 7 -2.39 4.95 -16.20
C GLY A 7 -1.86 5.00 -14.78
N THR A 8 -0.59 4.64 -14.57
CA THR A 8 0.08 4.72 -13.26
C THR A 8 0.17 6.17 -12.78
N GLY A 9 0.51 7.11 -13.66
CA GLY A 9 0.54 8.54 -13.33
C GLY A 9 -0.83 9.09 -12.95
N LEU A 10 -1.88 8.73 -13.70
CA LEU A 10 -3.26 9.11 -13.39
C LEU A 10 -3.73 8.51 -12.05
N LEU A 11 -3.41 7.25 -11.79
CA LEU A 11 -3.72 6.58 -10.53
C LEU A 11 -3.01 7.25 -9.36
N TRP A 12 -1.72 7.57 -9.47
CA TRP A 12 -0.98 8.27 -8.42
C TRP A 12 -1.58 9.66 -8.15
N ALA A 13 -1.81 10.45 -9.21
CA ALA A 13 -2.44 11.76 -9.06
C ALA A 13 -3.81 11.67 -8.38
N GLY A 14 -4.65 10.73 -8.81
CA GLY A 14 -5.95 10.46 -8.18
C GLY A 14 -5.84 9.97 -6.74
N TRP A 15 -4.78 9.25 -6.40
CA TRP A 15 -4.56 8.70 -5.06
C TRP A 15 -4.33 9.76 -3.99
N TYR A 16 -3.81 10.93 -4.36
CA TYR A 16 -3.78 12.06 -3.43
C TYR A 16 -5.19 12.48 -3.02
N GLY A 17 -6.11 12.58 -3.99
CA GLY A 17 -7.53 12.83 -3.69
C GLY A 17 -8.15 11.72 -2.86
N PHE A 18 -7.79 10.46 -3.14
CA PHE A 18 -8.28 9.30 -2.38
C PHE A 18 -7.83 9.35 -0.91
N ASN A 19 -6.53 9.50 -0.65
CA ASN A 19 -5.98 9.43 0.70
C ASN A 19 -6.14 10.76 1.46
N ALA A 20 -5.72 11.89 0.89
CA ALA A 20 -5.83 13.19 1.56
C ALA A 20 -7.28 13.65 1.65
N GLY A 21 -8.10 13.39 0.63
CA GLY A 21 -9.54 13.70 0.66
C GLY A 21 -10.31 12.89 1.69
N SER A 22 -9.82 11.71 2.08
CA SER A 22 -10.42 10.90 3.16
C SER A 22 -10.32 11.56 4.54
N ALA A 23 -9.53 12.63 4.69
CA ALA A 23 -9.56 13.47 5.89
C ALA A 23 -10.84 14.32 6.00
N LEU A 24 -11.59 14.50 4.90
CA LEU A 24 -12.83 15.30 4.82
C LEU A 24 -12.68 16.79 5.19
N ALA A 25 -11.44 17.25 5.38
CA ALA A 25 -11.08 18.63 5.65
C ALA A 25 -9.70 18.93 5.04
N ALA A 26 -9.43 20.21 4.78
CA ALA A 26 -8.11 20.67 4.35
C ALA A 26 -7.27 21.08 5.57
N ASP A 27 -6.76 20.09 6.31
CA ASP A 27 -6.06 20.27 7.59
C ASP A 27 -4.73 19.49 7.68
N GLY A 28 -4.15 19.43 8.88
CA GLY A 28 -2.90 18.72 9.12
C GLY A 28 -2.95 17.22 8.81
N ILE A 29 -4.11 16.56 8.97
CA ILE A 29 -4.28 15.14 8.66
C ILE A 29 -4.31 14.92 7.15
N ALA A 30 -4.94 15.84 6.41
CA ALA A 30 -4.91 15.81 4.94
C ALA A 30 -3.49 15.99 4.40
N VAL A 31 -2.73 16.95 4.94
CA VAL A 31 -1.32 17.16 4.57
C VAL A 31 -0.47 15.94 4.90
N GLN A 32 -0.66 15.35 6.09
CA GLN A 32 0.04 14.12 6.46
C GLN A 32 -0.27 12.98 5.48
N SER A 33 -1.54 12.74 5.19
CA SER A 33 -1.99 11.69 4.28
C SER A 33 -1.43 11.88 2.87
N PHE A 34 -1.33 13.13 2.40
CA PHE A 34 -0.71 13.46 1.12
C PHE A 34 0.79 13.08 1.13
N LEU A 35 1.52 13.45 2.17
CA LEU A 35 2.96 13.15 2.31
C LEU A 35 3.23 11.66 2.40
N THR A 36 2.52 10.93 3.26
CA THR A 36 2.69 9.49 3.42
C THR A 36 2.34 8.74 2.12
N THR A 37 1.35 9.23 1.35
CA THR A 37 0.98 8.64 0.05
C THR A 37 2.16 8.65 -0.92
N THR A 38 2.81 9.80 -1.08
CA THR A 38 3.96 9.89 -2.01
C THR A 38 5.16 9.08 -1.52
N LEU A 39 5.43 9.12 -0.21
CA LEU A 39 6.57 8.39 0.37
C LEU A 39 6.38 6.88 0.29
N GLY A 40 5.17 6.37 0.57
CA GLY A 40 4.83 4.96 0.44
C GLY A 40 4.97 4.46 -1.00
N ALA A 41 4.44 5.23 -1.96
CA ALA A 41 4.55 4.92 -3.39
C ALA A 41 6.00 4.92 -3.89
N ALA A 42 6.78 5.95 -3.55
CA ALA A 42 8.18 6.07 -3.95
C ALA A 42 9.03 4.94 -3.34
N ALA A 43 8.88 4.67 -2.05
CA ALA A 43 9.61 3.61 -1.37
C ALA A 43 9.29 2.22 -1.94
N ALA A 44 8.02 1.94 -2.23
CA ALA A 44 7.61 0.69 -2.86
C ALA A 44 8.15 0.53 -4.28
N THR A 45 8.13 1.61 -5.07
CA THR A 45 8.70 1.63 -6.42
C THR A 45 10.19 1.25 -6.40
N LEU A 46 10.94 1.86 -5.49
CA LEU A 46 12.38 1.59 -5.34
C LEU A 46 12.63 0.18 -4.80
N ALA A 47 11.89 -0.25 -3.78
CA ALA A 47 12.02 -1.59 -3.21
C ALA A 47 11.70 -2.67 -4.24
N TRP A 48 10.65 -2.50 -5.04
CA TRP A 48 10.32 -3.40 -6.15
C TRP A 48 11.45 -3.46 -7.17
N ALA A 49 11.98 -2.31 -7.60
CA ALA A 49 13.09 -2.26 -8.54
C ALA A 49 14.32 -3.01 -8.02
N VAL A 50 14.67 -2.83 -6.75
CA VAL A 50 15.78 -3.53 -6.09
C VAL A 50 15.54 -5.04 -6.08
N VAL A 51 14.36 -5.49 -5.67
CA VAL A 51 14.02 -6.93 -5.67
C VAL A 51 14.03 -7.50 -7.08
N GLU A 52 13.53 -6.75 -8.07
CA GLU A 52 13.53 -7.17 -9.47
C GLU A 52 14.96 -7.27 -10.02
N ILE A 53 15.87 -6.38 -9.64
CA ILE A 53 17.29 -6.47 -10.01
C ILE A 53 17.89 -7.79 -9.53
N PHE A 54 17.63 -8.20 -8.28
CA PHE A 54 18.17 -9.45 -7.76
C PHE A 54 17.63 -10.70 -8.47
N HIS A 55 16.37 -10.68 -8.94
CA HIS A 55 15.74 -11.83 -9.59
C HIS A 55 15.89 -11.86 -11.12
N ARG A 56 15.98 -10.68 -11.76
CA ARG A 56 15.91 -10.51 -13.22
C ARG A 56 17.10 -9.73 -13.80
N GLY A 57 18.03 -9.28 -12.96
CA GLY A 57 19.27 -8.59 -13.34
C GLY A 57 19.11 -7.10 -13.72
N LYS A 58 17.88 -6.61 -13.88
CA LYS A 58 17.59 -5.20 -14.21
C LYS A 58 16.14 -4.83 -13.83
N PRO A 59 15.87 -3.55 -13.53
CA PRO A 59 14.50 -3.09 -13.33
C PRO A 59 13.75 -3.00 -14.67
N SER A 60 12.43 -3.14 -14.63
CA SER A 60 11.54 -2.96 -15.78
C SER A 60 10.57 -1.81 -15.59
N VAL A 61 10.12 -1.18 -16.69
CA VAL A 61 9.11 -0.11 -16.63
C VAL A 61 7.80 -0.61 -16.01
N LEU A 62 7.40 -1.84 -16.35
CA LEU A 62 6.22 -2.46 -15.76
C LEU A 62 6.42 -2.69 -14.26
N GLY A 63 7.59 -3.19 -13.84
CA GLY A 63 7.91 -3.39 -12.43
C GLY A 63 7.89 -2.09 -11.62
N LEU A 64 8.42 -0.99 -12.17
CA LEU A 64 8.31 0.33 -11.54
C LEU A 64 6.86 0.78 -11.39
N CYS A 65 6.02 0.56 -12.41
CA CYS A 65 4.59 0.89 -12.35
C CYS A 65 3.89 0.03 -11.28
N SER A 66 4.13 -1.28 -11.26
CA SER A 66 3.57 -2.20 -10.26
C SER A 66 4.01 -1.84 -8.84
N GLY A 67 5.28 -1.49 -8.65
CA GLY A 67 5.81 -1.03 -7.37
C GLY A 67 5.13 0.25 -6.87
N ALA A 68 4.91 1.22 -7.77
CA ALA A 68 4.20 2.45 -7.43
C ALA A 68 2.77 2.16 -6.97
N ILE A 69 2.01 1.37 -7.73
CA ILE A 69 0.63 1.01 -7.36
C ILE A 69 0.59 0.17 -6.08
N ALA A 70 1.55 -0.74 -5.87
CA ALA A 70 1.65 -1.52 -4.64
C ALA A 70 1.85 -0.63 -3.41
N GLY A 71 2.73 0.37 -3.49
CA GLY A 71 2.94 1.33 -2.41
C GLY A 71 1.69 2.15 -2.12
N LEU A 72 1.04 2.68 -3.17
CA LEU A 72 -0.20 3.44 -3.07
C LEU A 72 -1.34 2.62 -2.44
N ALA A 73 -1.57 1.41 -2.93
CA ALA A 73 -2.58 0.49 -2.42
C ALA A 73 -2.33 0.15 -0.94
N THR A 74 -1.08 -0.16 -0.59
CA THR A 74 -0.74 -0.58 0.78
C THR A 74 -0.83 0.57 1.78
N ILE A 75 -0.33 1.77 1.45
CA ILE A 75 -0.33 2.91 2.37
C ILE A 75 -1.73 3.49 2.61
N THR A 76 -2.71 3.18 1.75
CA THR A 76 -4.09 3.68 1.84
C THR A 76 -4.71 3.47 3.22
N ASN A 77 -4.49 2.30 3.83
CA ASN A 77 -5.03 2.01 5.17
C ASN A 77 -4.41 2.87 6.28
N ALA A 78 -3.24 3.45 6.04
CA ALA A 78 -2.38 4.03 7.07
C ALA A 78 -2.16 5.54 6.90
N ALA A 79 -2.50 6.10 5.74
CA ALA A 79 -2.03 7.42 5.29
C ALA A 79 -2.25 8.54 6.33
N GLY A 80 -3.42 8.61 6.94
CA GLY A 80 -3.74 9.62 7.97
C GLY A 80 -3.41 9.23 9.40
N PHE A 81 -2.71 8.12 9.62
CA PHE A 81 -2.57 7.49 10.95
C PHE A 81 -1.13 7.17 11.34
N VAL A 82 -0.17 7.24 10.41
CA VAL A 82 1.22 6.82 10.63
C VAL A 82 2.20 7.95 10.33
N SER A 83 3.40 7.86 10.95
CA SER A 83 4.48 8.81 10.69
C SER A 83 5.06 8.65 9.27
N THR A 84 5.75 9.68 8.77
CA THR A 84 6.42 9.64 7.47
C THR A 84 7.47 8.52 7.36
N GLY A 85 8.22 8.27 8.45
CA GLY A 85 9.16 7.15 8.53
C GLY A 85 8.46 5.79 8.44
N SER A 86 7.30 5.65 9.09
CA SER A 86 6.48 4.44 9.00
C SER A 86 5.93 4.24 7.59
N ALA A 87 5.56 5.32 6.89
CA ALA A 87 5.11 5.24 5.50
C ALA A 87 6.18 4.70 4.55
N VAL A 88 7.45 5.08 4.75
CA VAL A 88 8.58 4.53 3.99
C VAL A 88 8.74 3.03 4.27
N LEU A 89 8.67 2.62 5.54
CA LEU A 89 8.73 1.20 5.92
C LEU A 89 7.59 0.40 5.27
N ILE A 90 6.36 0.91 5.34
CA ILE A 90 5.19 0.31 4.69
C ILE A 90 5.40 0.20 3.18
N GLY A 91 5.94 1.24 2.54
CA GLY A 91 6.26 1.21 1.12
C GLY A 91 7.29 0.14 0.77
N VAL A 92 8.37 0.01 1.54
CA VAL A 92 9.36 -1.06 1.33
C VAL A 92 8.71 -2.44 1.44
N LEU A 93 7.90 -2.67 2.48
CA LEU A 93 7.17 -3.92 2.65
C LEU A 93 6.21 -4.19 1.48
N ALA A 94 5.51 -3.17 1.00
CA ALA A 94 4.64 -3.25 -0.17
C ALA A 94 5.42 -3.68 -1.42
N GLY A 95 6.53 -3.02 -1.71
CA GLY A 95 7.35 -3.32 -2.89
C GLY A 95 7.89 -4.76 -2.87
N VAL A 96 8.38 -5.23 -1.72
CA VAL A 96 8.97 -6.57 -1.57
C VAL A 96 7.90 -7.67 -1.59
N LEU A 97 6.86 -7.53 -0.77
CA LEU A 97 5.88 -8.60 -0.57
C LEU A 97 4.88 -8.69 -1.73
N SER A 98 4.49 -7.57 -2.32
CA SER A 98 3.66 -7.60 -3.53
C SER A 98 4.45 -8.16 -4.73
N TYR A 99 5.75 -7.86 -4.85
CA TYR A 99 6.60 -8.53 -5.85
C TYR A 99 6.59 -10.05 -5.67
N ALA A 100 6.78 -10.52 -4.42
CA ALA A 100 6.78 -11.95 -4.11
C ALA A 100 5.43 -12.59 -4.44
N ALA A 101 4.31 -11.91 -4.16
CA ALA A 101 2.98 -12.39 -4.52
C ALA A 101 2.84 -12.53 -6.06
N CYS A 102 3.11 -11.47 -6.81
CA CYS A 102 2.90 -11.44 -8.26
C CYS A 102 3.88 -12.36 -9.02
N SER A 103 5.14 -12.43 -8.59
CA SER A 103 6.20 -13.12 -9.34
C SER A 103 6.43 -14.56 -8.89
N TYR A 104 6.23 -14.88 -7.60
CA TYR A 104 6.54 -16.19 -7.04
C TYR A 104 5.29 -16.95 -6.58
N LEU A 105 4.41 -16.31 -5.82
CA LEU A 105 3.25 -16.99 -5.26
C LEU A 105 2.24 -17.39 -6.33
N LYS A 106 2.03 -16.53 -7.34
CA LYS A 106 1.20 -16.79 -8.51
C LYS A 106 1.58 -18.08 -9.24
N SER A 107 2.86 -18.25 -9.56
CA SER A 107 3.33 -19.46 -10.26
C SER A 107 3.27 -20.71 -9.38
N LYS A 108 3.53 -20.56 -8.07
CA LYS A 108 3.48 -21.66 -7.10
C LYS A 108 2.06 -22.15 -6.82
N LEU A 109 1.12 -21.23 -6.63
CA LEU A 109 -0.28 -21.54 -6.31
C LEU A 109 -1.16 -21.68 -7.56
N LYS A 110 -0.65 -21.32 -8.74
CA LYS A 110 -1.32 -21.42 -10.04
C LYS A 110 -2.67 -20.68 -10.09
N TYR A 111 -2.81 -19.58 -9.36
CA TYR A 111 -3.95 -18.68 -9.55
C TYR A 111 -3.72 -17.83 -10.81
N ASP A 112 -4.79 -17.60 -11.57
CA ASP A 112 -4.74 -16.70 -12.72
C ASP A 112 -5.10 -15.29 -12.26
N ASP A 113 -4.20 -14.35 -12.56
CA ASP A 113 -4.32 -12.94 -12.19
C ASP A 113 -3.69 -12.12 -13.31
N ALA A 114 -4.47 -11.85 -14.35
CA ALA A 114 -3.97 -11.25 -15.58
C ALA A 114 -3.30 -9.88 -15.37
N LEU A 115 -3.67 -9.16 -14.31
CA LEU A 115 -3.21 -7.79 -14.02
C LEU A 115 -2.34 -7.71 -12.75
N ASP A 116 -2.01 -8.85 -12.15
CA ASP A 116 -1.32 -8.93 -10.85
C ASP A 116 -2.06 -8.14 -9.73
N THR A 117 -3.38 -7.97 -9.87
CA THR A 117 -4.21 -7.16 -8.97
C THR A 117 -4.39 -7.81 -7.62
N PHE A 118 -4.44 -9.14 -7.53
CA PHE A 118 -4.53 -9.83 -6.25
C PHE A 118 -3.25 -9.65 -5.43
N GLY A 119 -2.08 -9.76 -6.06
CA GLY A 119 -0.81 -9.53 -5.38
C GLY A 119 -0.61 -8.08 -4.95
N VAL A 120 -1.03 -7.12 -5.77
CA VAL A 120 -0.91 -5.68 -5.47
C VAL A 120 -1.95 -5.21 -4.44
N HIS A 121 -3.23 -5.58 -4.62
CA HIS A 121 -4.33 -5.07 -3.79
C HIS A 121 -4.75 -6.02 -2.68
N GLY A 122 -4.87 -7.32 -2.96
CA GLY A 122 -5.27 -8.31 -1.95
C GLY A 122 -4.19 -8.51 -0.89
N VAL A 123 -2.98 -8.87 -1.34
CA VAL A 123 -1.83 -9.03 -0.44
C VAL A 123 -1.37 -7.67 0.11
N GLY A 124 -1.21 -6.66 -0.75
CA GLY A 124 -0.85 -5.31 -0.32
C GLY A 124 -1.84 -4.70 0.67
N GLY A 125 -3.15 -4.85 0.44
CA GLY A 125 -4.19 -4.38 1.36
C GLY A 125 -4.12 -5.05 2.73
N THR A 126 -3.84 -6.36 2.77
CA THR A 126 -3.64 -7.11 4.02
C THR A 126 -2.42 -6.62 4.79
N ILE A 127 -1.30 -6.37 4.07
CA ILE A 127 -0.07 -5.81 4.66
C ILE A 127 -0.35 -4.42 5.22
N GLY A 128 -1.02 -3.56 4.44
CA GLY A 128 -1.36 -2.20 4.83
C GLY A 128 -2.22 -2.16 6.08
N ALA A 129 -3.31 -2.93 6.11
CA ALA A 129 -4.19 -3.01 7.27
C ALA A 129 -3.48 -3.53 8.53
N THR A 130 -2.59 -4.52 8.37
CA THR A 130 -1.76 -5.03 9.47
C THR A 130 -0.75 -3.98 9.95
N ALA A 131 -0.07 -3.31 9.02
CA ALA A 131 0.93 -2.30 9.34
C ALA A 131 0.30 -1.06 10.01
N THR A 132 -0.89 -0.62 9.56
CA THR A 132 -1.66 0.42 10.26
C THR A 132 -1.89 0.03 11.71
N ALA A 133 -2.26 -1.22 11.96
CA ALA A 133 -2.56 -1.66 13.31
C ALA A 133 -1.35 -1.65 14.25
N LEU A 134 -0.15 -1.85 13.70
CA LEU A 134 1.10 -1.90 14.45
C LEU A 134 1.78 -0.53 14.57
N LEU A 135 1.57 0.36 13.60
CA LEU A 135 2.31 1.61 13.45
C LEU A 135 1.46 2.88 13.64
N VAL A 136 0.19 2.72 14.06
CA VAL A 136 -0.68 3.85 14.39
C VAL A 136 0.00 4.77 15.40
N CYS A 137 -0.02 6.07 15.11
CA CYS A 137 0.74 7.08 15.84
C CYS A 137 -0.21 8.19 16.33
N PRO A 138 -0.50 8.26 17.63
CA PRO A 138 -1.40 9.28 18.18
C PRO A 138 -0.92 10.71 18.02
N GLN A 139 0.40 10.91 17.95
CA GLN A 139 1.00 12.21 17.66
C GLN A 139 0.71 12.69 16.22
N VAL A 140 0.47 11.75 15.30
CA VAL A 140 0.05 12.05 13.93
C VAL A 140 -1.44 12.30 13.86
N ASN A 141 -2.24 11.46 14.53
CA ASN A 141 -3.68 11.58 14.54
C ASN A 141 -4.23 11.43 15.97
N PRO A 142 -4.56 12.56 16.64
CA PRO A 142 -5.04 12.56 18.02
C PRO A 142 -6.32 11.75 18.24
N ALA A 143 -7.12 11.52 17.18
CA ALA A 143 -8.30 10.66 17.26
C ALA A 143 -7.94 9.20 17.63
N THR A 144 -6.66 8.84 17.60
CA THR A 144 -6.18 7.50 17.92
C THR A 144 -5.67 7.33 19.36
N GLU A 145 -5.55 8.40 20.17
CA GLU A 145 -4.92 8.38 21.52
C GLU A 145 -5.57 7.38 22.51
N GLY A 146 -6.84 7.03 22.33
CA GLY A 146 -7.54 6.07 23.19
C GLY A 146 -7.68 4.65 22.64
N ILE A 147 -7.30 4.40 21.38
CA ILE A 147 -7.67 3.17 20.67
C ILE A 147 -6.47 2.31 20.25
N VAL A 148 -5.24 2.77 20.42
CA VAL A 148 -4.01 2.08 19.96
C VAL A 148 -4.00 0.59 20.34
N SER A 149 -4.31 0.24 21.59
CA SER A 149 -4.32 -1.15 22.07
C SER A 149 -5.46 -1.99 21.48
N SER A 150 -6.55 -1.36 21.05
CA SER A 150 -7.74 -2.01 20.51
C SER A 150 -7.74 -2.11 18.98
N VAL A 151 -6.97 -1.25 18.30
CA VAL A 151 -6.91 -1.15 16.84
C VAL A 151 -6.51 -2.48 16.20
N ILE A 152 -5.57 -3.24 16.80
CA ILE A 152 -5.18 -4.56 16.29
C ILE A 152 -6.37 -5.51 16.21
N LYS A 153 -7.17 -5.58 17.27
CA LYS A 153 -8.36 -6.43 17.28
C LYS A 153 -9.37 -5.96 16.24
N GLY A 154 -9.60 -4.64 16.16
CA GLY A 154 -10.48 -4.04 15.17
C GLY A 154 -10.07 -4.38 13.73
N GLN A 155 -8.79 -4.23 13.40
CA GLN A 155 -8.27 -4.52 12.06
C GLN A 155 -8.32 -6.00 11.71
N LEU A 156 -8.03 -6.91 12.64
CA LEU A 156 -8.17 -8.35 12.40
C LEU A 156 -9.62 -8.73 12.08
N VAL A 157 -10.58 -8.19 12.83
CA VAL A 157 -12.01 -8.40 12.57
C VAL A 157 -12.41 -7.81 11.21
N ALA A 158 -12.00 -6.57 10.93
CA ALA A 158 -12.31 -5.90 9.66
C ALA A 158 -11.75 -6.65 8.45
N MET A 159 -10.49 -7.11 8.52
CA MET A 159 -9.88 -7.92 7.48
C MET A 159 -10.62 -9.25 7.28
N GLY A 160 -10.94 -9.95 8.37
CA GLY A 160 -11.68 -11.22 8.30
C GLY A 160 -13.05 -11.05 7.64
N VAL A 161 -13.82 -10.04 8.04
CA VAL A 161 -15.12 -9.73 7.45
C VAL A 161 -14.98 -9.33 5.98
N CYS A 162 -14.01 -8.47 5.65
CA CYS A 162 -13.76 -8.04 4.28
C CYS A 162 -13.45 -9.24 3.36
N ILE A 163 -12.54 -10.12 3.78
CA ILE A 163 -12.17 -11.31 3.01
C ILE A 163 -13.38 -12.25 2.84
N LEU A 164 -14.11 -12.52 3.92
CA LEU A 164 -15.29 -13.40 3.86
C LEU A 164 -16.36 -12.86 2.91
N LEU A 165 -16.67 -11.56 3.00
CA LEU A 165 -17.67 -10.93 2.13
C LEU A 165 -17.19 -10.81 0.67
N SER A 166 -15.88 -10.74 0.42
CA SER A 166 -15.34 -10.61 -0.94
C SER A 166 -15.25 -11.95 -1.68
N ILE A 167 -15.40 -13.07 -0.98
CA ILE A 167 -15.36 -14.42 -1.59
C ILE A 167 -16.77 -14.86 -2.05
N VAL A 168 -17.84 -14.25 -1.52
CA VAL A 168 -19.24 -14.52 -1.87
C VAL A 168 -19.67 -13.66 -3.04
#